data_AF-A0A3D9DNI2-F1
#
_entry.id   AF-A0A3D9DNI2-F1
#
_cell.length_a   1.000
_cell.length_b   1.000
_cell.length_c   1.000
_cell.angle_alpha   90.00
_cell.angle_beta   90.00
_cell.angle_gamma   90.00
#
_symmetry.space_group_name_H-M   'P 1'
#
loop_
_entity.id
_entity.type
_entity.pdbx_description
1 polymer ?
#
loop_
_entity_poly.entity_id
_entity_poly.type
_entity_poly.pdbx_seq_one_letter_code
_entity_poly.pdbx_strand_id
1 'polypeptide(L)'
;MGFSFNSFFGLEGKIADYPEVTIFGAMFLPLLLLVPIALIGWIFRKLKFNMYIIHVLLYTLMFTFVLGSLAMLILFFITDKNGVKLAYCWLTVLAGMFFFSLINANTITKMLTDWSKIIKEKDNQ
;
A
#
# COMPACT_ATOMS: atom_id res chain seq x y z
N MET A 1 13.98 29.51 8.75
CA MET A 1 12.92 29.36 7.74
C MET A 1 12.22 28.04 8.01
N GLY A 2 11.04 28.06 8.62
CA GLY A 2 10.32 26.84 9.00
C GLY A 2 9.79 26.15 7.76
N PHE A 3 10.01 24.83 7.66
CA PHE A 3 9.36 24.00 6.65
C PHE A 3 7.84 24.15 6.82
N SER A 4 7.20 24.88 5.90
CA SER A 4 5.75 25.08 5.90
C SER A 4 5.13 23.92 5.16
N PHE A 5 4.35 23.12 5.87
CA PHE A 5 3.74 21.91 5.33
C PHE A 5 2.56 22.16 4.38
N ASN A 6 2.32 23.42 3.94
CA ASN A 6 1.18 23.98 3.16
C ASN A 6 0.86 23.29 1.80
N SER A 7 1.16 22.00 1.65
CA SER A 7 1.33 21.25 0.42
C SER A 7 0.73 19.85 0.45
N PHE A 8 -0.18 19.51 1.36
CA PHE A 8 -1.05 18.32 1.16
C PHE A 8 -2.20 18.65 0.21
N PHE A 9 -1.86 19.25 -0.95
CA PHE A 9 -2.81 19.76 -1.95
C PHE A 9 -3.87 20.72 -1.36
N GLY A 10 -3.53 21.49 -0.32
CA GLY A 10 -4.44 22.42 0.37
C GLY A 10 -5.41 21.77 1.36
N LEU A 11 -5.23 20.48 1.70
CA LEU A 11 -6.10 19.75 2.62
C LEU A 11 -5.58 19.71 4.07
N GLU A 12 -4.48 20.37 4.38
CA GLU A 12 -3.80 20.14 5.66
C GLU A 12 -4.59 20.57 6.88
N GLY A 13 -5.34 21.67 6.79
CA GLY A 13 -6.23 22.05 7.90
C GLY A 13 -7.18 20.91 8.23
N LYS A 14 -7.81 20.32 7.20
CA LYS A 14 -8.74 19.20 7.38
C LYS A 14 -8.05 17.92 7.88
N ILE A 15 -6.83 17.64 7.44
CA ILE A 15 -6.08 16.45 7.85
C ILE A 15 -5.50 16.62 9.27
N ALA A 16 -5.13 17.85 9.65
CA ALA A 16 -4.65 18.19 10.98
C ALA A 16 -5.80 18.17 12.00
N ASP A 17 -6.98 18.64 11.61
CA ASP A 17 -8.18 18.67 12.46
C ASP A 17 -8.77 17.26 12.70
N TYR A 18 -8.53 16.31 11.78
CA TYR A 18 -9.04 14.94 11.85
C TYR A 18 -7.96 13.90 11.51
N PRO A 19 -6.97 13.69 12.40
CA PRO A 19 -5.87 12.77 12.14
C PRO A 19 -6.32 11.30 12.03
N GLU A 20 -7.49 10.96 12.56
CA GLU A 20 -8.12 9.65 12.39
C GLU A 20 -8.37 9.33 10.90
N VAL A 21 -8.69 10.36 10.10
CA VAL A 21 -8.87 10.21 8.64
C VAL A 21 -7.59 9.68 7.98
N THR A 22 -6.41 10.08 8.47
CA THR A 22 -5.13 9.56 7.97
C THR A 22 -4.94 8.08 8.30
N ILE A 23 -5.34 7.63 9.49
CA ILE A 23 -5.28 6.20 9.86
C ILE A 23 -6.26 5.40 9.01
N PHE A 24 -7.50 5.85 8.91
CA PHE A 24 -8.51 5.19 8.08
C PHE A 24 -8.10 5.15 6.62
N GLY A 25 -7.53 6.24 6.11
CA GLY A 25 -6.93 6.28 4.78
C GLY A 25 -5.81 5.25 4.64
N ALA A 26 -4.89 5.19 5.59
CA ALA A 26 -3.78 4.25 5.55
C ALA A 26 -4.23 2.77 5.48
N MET A 27 -5.32 2.45 6.18
CA MET A 27 -5.89 1.10 6.22
C MET A 27 -6.74 0.78 5.00
N PHE A 28 -7.64 1.69 4.60
CA PHE A 28 -8.67 1.36 3.63
C PHE A 28 -8.34 1.80 2.21
N LEU A 29 -7.48 2.81 2.01
CA LEU A 29 -7.12 3.28 0.67
C LEU A 29 -6.41 2.19 -0.15
N PRO A 30 -5.43 1.42 0.38
CA PRO A 30 -4.84 0.34 -0.39
C PRO A 30 -5.87 -0.72 -0.81
N LEU A 31 -6.79 -1.08 0.10
CA LEU A 31 -7.86 -2.05 -0.19
C LEU A 31 -8.81 -1.54 -1.27
N LEU A 32 -9.20 -0.26 -1.20
CA LEU A 32 -10.06 0.38 -2.19
C LEU A 32 -9.38 0.41 -3.57
N LEU A 33 -8.08 0.67 -3.64
CA LEU A 33 -7.32 0.70 -4.89
C LEU A 33 -7.03 -0.69 -5.47
N LEU A 34 -7.07 -1.77 -4.67
CA LEU A 34 -6.91 -3.13 -5.19
C LEU A 34 -8.00 -3.48 -6.21
N VAL A 35 -9.23 -3.00 -6.00
CA VAL A 35 -10.38 -3.28 -6.88
C VAL A 35 -10.16 -2.78 -8.31
N PRO A 36 -9.94 -1.47 -8.56
CA PRO A 36 -9.71 -0.97 -9.91
C PRO A 36 -8.45 -1.55 -10.54
N ILE A 37 -7.37 -1.78 -9.78
CA ILE A 37 -6.13 -2.36 -10.32
C ILE A 37 -6.35 -3.83 -10.73
N ALA A 38 -7.12 -4.60 -9.97
CA ALA A 38 -7.50 -5.95 -10.35
C ALA A 38 -8.34 -5.98 -11.63
N LEU A 39 -9.29 -5.04 -11.78
CA LEU A 39 -10.09 -4.89 -13.01
C LEU A 39 -9.22 -4.54 -14.22
N ILE A 40 -8.31 -3.58 -14.08
CA ILE A 40 -7.33 -3.23 -15.13
C ILE A 40 -6.46 -4.46 -15.46
N GLY A 41 -6.02 -5.19 -14.44
CA GLY A 41 -5.26 -6.42 -14.60
C GLY A 41 -6.02 -7.50 -15.37
N TRP A 42 -7.32 -7.62 -15.16
CA TRP A 42 -8.17 -8.52 -15.95
C TRP A 42 -8.23 -8.11 -17.42
N ILE A 43 -8.36 -6.81 -17.72
CA ILE A 43 -8.32 -6.27 -19.08
C ILE A 43 -6.94 -6.54 -19.72
N PHE A 44 -5.84 -6.26 -19.01
CA PHE A 44 -4.47 -6.52 -19.50
C PHE A 44 -4.27 -7.98 -19.87
N ARG A 45 -4.81 -8.91 -19.07
CA ARG A 45 -4.76 -10.35 -19.35
C ARG A 45 -5.51 -10.70 -20.62
N LYS A 46 -6.69 -10.10 -20.85
CA LYS A 46 -7.48 -10.32 -22.09
C LYS A 46 -6.75 -9.80 -23.32
N LEU A 47 -6.05 -8.67 -23.20
CA LEU A 47 -5.27 -8.04 -24.28
C LEU A 47 -3.86 -8.63 -24.43
N LYS A 48 -3.46 -9.60 -23.59
CA LYS A 48 -2.12 -10.20 -23.54
C LYS A 48 -0.99 -9.17 -23.32
N PHE A 49 -1.28 -8.09 -22.61
CA PHE A 49 -0.26 -7.13 -22.19
C PHE A 49 0.61 -7.69 -21.06
N ASN A 50 1.79 -7.08 -20.90
CA ASN A 50 2.72 -7.47 -19.84
C ASN A 50 2.09 -7.19 -18.46
N MET A 51 1.90 -8.26 -17.68
CA MET A 51 1.29 -8.20 -16.35
C MET A 51 2.25 -7.71 -15.27
N TYR A 52 3.54 -7.50 -15.58
CA TYR A 52 4.57 -7.13 -14.61
C TYR A 52 4.17 -5.91 -13.77
N ILE A 53 3.75 -4.81 -14.42
CA ILE A 53 3.39 -3.58 -13.72
C ILE A 53 2.14 -3.78 -12.85
N ILE A 54 1.19 -4.62 -13.29
CA ILE A 54 0.00 -4.95 -12.51
C ILE A 54 0.39 -5.72 -11.25
N HIS A 55 1.29 -6.71 -11.37
CA HIS A 55 1.82 -7.44 -10.21
C HIS A 55 2.54 -6.52 -9.23
N VAL A 56 3.42 -5.64 -9.72
CA VAL A 56 4.10 -4.63 -8.90
C VAL A 56 3.09 -3.78 -8.12
N LEU A 57 2.06 -3.27 -8.78
CA LEU A 57 1.04 -2.44 -8.14
C LEU A 57 0.22 -3.23 -7.11
N LEU A 58 -0.18 -4.46 -7.42
CA LEU A 58 -0.91 -5.31 -6.48
C LEU A 58 -0.08 -5.66 -5.24
N TYR A 59 1.21 -5.98 -5.41
CA TYR A 59 2.12 -6.24 -4.28
C TYR A 59 2.38 -4.99 -3.46
N THR A 60 2.55 -3.84 -4.11
CA THR A 60 2.68 -2.55 -3.43
C THR A 60 1.48 -2.31 -2.51
N LEU A 61 0.26 -2.43 -3.04
CA LEU A 61 -0.95 -2.22 -2.24
C LEU A 61 -1.12 -3.26 -1.13
N MET A 62 -0.78 -4.53 -1.38
CA MET A 62 -0.81 -5.57 -0.36
C MET A 62 0.16 -5.26 0.80
N PHE A 63 1.42 -4.95 0.50
CA PHE A 63 2.41 -4.66 1.52
C PHE A 63 2.15 -3.32 2.22
N THR A 64 1.72 -2.29 1.49
CA THR A 64 1.31 -1.02 2.10
C THR A 64 0.08 -1.20 2.99
N PHE A 65 -0.87 -2.07 2.63
CA PHE A 65 -1.97 -2.40 3.53
C PHE A 65 -1.44 -2.99 4.85
N VAL A 66 -0.60 -4.02 4.79
CA VAL A 66 -0.12 -4.69 6.00
C VAL A 66 0.84 -3.80 6.81
N LEU A 67 1.94 -3.39 6.19
CA LEU A 67 3.03 -2.67 6.84
C LEU A 67 2.70 -1.19 7.05
N GLY A 68 2.01 -0.57 6.10
CA GLY A 68 1.54 0.81 6.23
C GLY A 68 0.50 0.94 7.33
N SER A 69 -0.51 0.07 7.40
CA SER A 69 -1.49 0.13 8.51
C SER A 69 -0.81 -0.05 9.86
N LEU A 70 0.07 -1.04 9.99
CA LEU A 70 0.78 -1.30 11.24
C LEU A 70 1.67 -0.10 11.65
N ALA A 71 2.47 0.42 10.72
CA ALA A 71 3.33 1.57 10.97
C ALA A 71 2.51 2.80 11.38
N MET A 72 1.39 3.05 10.70
CA MET A 72 0.52 4.20 10.99
C MET A 72 -0.18 4.07 12.34
N LEU A 73 -0.63 2.87 12.73
CA LEU A 73 -1.18 2.63 14.06
C LEU A 73 -0.14 2.90 15.14
N ILE A 74 1.07 2.37 14.99
CA ILE A 74 2.17 2.59 15.95
C ILE A 74 2.50 4.09 16.07
N LEU A 75 2.71 4.76 14.93
CA LEU A 75 3.04 6.18 14.91
C LEU A 75 1.92 7.04 15.49
N PHE A 76 0.66 6.71 15.24
CA PHE A 76 -0.46 7.46 15.81
C PHE A 76 -0.48 7.41 17.34
N PHE A 77 -0.13 6.27 17.96
CA PHE A 77 -0.12 6.16 19.42
C PHE A 77 1.14 6.74 20.09
N ILE A 78 2.26 6.84 19.38
CA ILE A 78 3.55 7.27 19.95
C ILE A 78 3.84 8.76 19.68
N THR A 79 3.28 9.32 18.62
CA THR A 79 3.53 10.72 18.20
C THR A 79 2.43 11.68 18.67
N ASP A 80 2.59 12.96 18.32
CA ASP A 80 1.65 14.05 18.58
C ASP A 80 0.32 13.95 17.81
N LYS A 81 0.01 12.79 17.22
CA LYS A 81 -1.20 12.54 16.40
C LYS A 81 -1.38 13.56 15.28
N ASN A 82 -0.30 14.16 14.80
CA ASN A 82 -0.38 15.15 13.73
C ASN A 82 -0.68 14.44 12.40
N GLY A 83 -1.91 14.58 11.92
CA GLY A 83 -2.41 13.89 10.72
C GLY A 83 -1.59 14.16 9.46
N VAL A 84 -0.99 15.36 9.35
CA VAL A 84 -0.18 15.76 8.20
C VAL A 84 1.15 15.02 8.21
N LYS A 85 1.85 15.00 9.36
CA LYS A 85 3.10 14.22 9.51
C LYS A 85 2.85 12.74 9.24
N LEU A 86 1.76 12.22 9.78
CA LEU A 86 1.32 10.84 9.58
C LEU A 86 1.07 10.55 8.09
N ALA A 87 0.46 11.47 7.35
CA ALA A 87 0.20 11.28 5.93
C ALA A 87 1.50 11.26 5.10
N TYR A 88 2.50 12.08 5.46
CA TYR A 88 3.83 11.99 4.86
C TYR A 88 4.53 10.66 5.17
N CYS A 89 4.48 10.20 6.42
CA CYS A 89 5.02 8.88 6.79
C CYS A 89 4.37 7.77 5.96
N TRP A 90 3.05 7.81 5.82
CA TRP A 90 2.33 6.84 4.99
C TRP A 90 2.75 6.89 3.52
N LEU A 91 2.90 8.09 2.94
CA LEU A 91 3.40 8.25 1.56
C LEU A 91 4.82 7.69 1.40
N THR A 92 5.70 7.88 2.39
CA THR A 92 7.04 7.28 2.39
C THR A 92 6.97 5.76 2.40
N VAL A 93 6.09 5.16 3.22
CA VAL A 93 5.89 3.71 3.23
C VAL A 93 5.36 3.21 1.89
N LEU A 94 4.36 3.89 1.31
CA LEU A 94 3.82 3.56 -0.01
C LEU A 94 4.92 3.58 -1.08
N ALA A 95 5.72 4.64 -1.14
CA ALA A 95 6.83 4.76 -2.09
C ALA A 95 7.89 3.66 -1.86
N GLY A 96 8.25 3.39 -0.61
CA GLY A 96 9.18 2.32 -0.27
C GLY A 96 8.69 0.94 -0.73
N MET A 97 7.42 0.63 -0.47
CA MET A 97 6.79 -0.63 -0.91
C MET A 97 6.67 -0.71 -2.43
N PHE A 98 6.48 0.42 -3.10
CA PHE A 98 6.47 0.48 -4.56
C PHE A 98 7.83 0.07 -5.13
N PHE A 99 8.93 0.69 -4.68
CA PHE A 99 10.26 0.34 -5.15
C PHE A 99 10.67 -1.08 -4.75
N PHE A 100 10.35 -1.51 -3.52
CA PHE A 100 10.58 -2.87 -3.08
C PHE A 100 9.88 -3.88 -4.01
N SER A 101 8.60 -3.64 -4.33
CA SER A 101 7.83 -4.49 -5.23
C SER A 101 8.35 -4.42 -6.66
N LEU A 102 8.77 -3.24 -7.13
CA LEU A 102 9.32 -3.05 -8.47
C LEU A 102 10.61 -3.83 -8.68
N ILE A 103 11.48 -3.92 -7.67
CA ILE A 103 12.75 -4.66 -7.75
C ILE A 103 12.52 -6.16 -7.58
N ASN A 104 11.57 -6.55 -6.72
CA ASN A 104 11.42 -7.93 -6.26
C ASN A 104 10.17 -8.67 -6.80
N ALA A 105 9.43 -8.09 -7.75
CA ALA A 105 8.15 -8.65 -8.21
C ALA A 105 8.23 -10.12 -8.61
N ASN A 106 9.26 -10.52 -9.35
CA ASN A 106 9.45 -11.92 -9.79
C ASN A 106 9.67 -12.86 -8.60
N THR A 107 10.48 -12.44 -7.61
CA THR A 107 10.75 -13.20 -6.39
C THR A 107 9.48 -13.36 -5.55
N ILE A 108 8.74 -12.26 -5.35
CA ILE A 108 7.46 -12.27 -4.62
C ILE A 108 6.45 -13.20 -5.31
N THR A 109 6.31 -13.09 -6.63
CA THR A 109 5.42 -13.96 -7.44
C THR A 109 5.77 -15.44 -7.24
N LYS A 110 7.06 -15.77 -7.28
CA LYS A 110 7.54 -17.13 -7.08
C LYS A 110 7.23 -17.63 -5.67
N MET A 111 7.54 -16.84 -4.64
CA MET A 111 7.25 -17.20 -3.24
C MET A 111 5.75 -17.46 -3.01
N LEU A 112 4.86 -16.60 -3.52
CA LEU A 112 3.42 -16.78 -3.37
C LEU A 112 2.92 -18.03 -4.10
N THR A 113 3.47 -18.31 -5.28
CA THR A 113 3.12 -19.50 -6.07
C THR A 113 3.57 -20.78 -5.38
N ASP A 114 4.80 -20.81 -4.87
CA ASP A 114 5.35 -21.97 -4.19
C ASP A 114 4.65 -22.22 -2.85
N TRP A 115 4.32 -21.17 -2.10
CA TRP A 115 3.51 -21.28 -0.89
C TRP A 115 2.12 -21.84 -1.18
N SER A 116 1.47 -21.40 -2.27
CA SER A 116 0.17 -21.95 -2.68
C SER A 116 0.23 -23.44 -3.02
N LYS A 117 1.33 -23.92 -3.61
CA LYS A 117 1.52 -25.36 -3.89
C LYS A 117 1.65 -26.16 -2.60
N ILE A 118 2.46 -25.70 -1.65
CA ILE A 118 2.66 -26.35 -0.36
C ILE A 118 1.33 -26.50 0.39
N ILE A 119 0.48 -25.46 0.37
CA ILE A 119 -0.85 -25.53 1.00
C ILE A 119 -1.72 -26.60 0.34
N LYS A 120 -1.71 -26.69 -1.00
CA LYS A 120 -2.49 -27.70 -1.73
C LYS A 120 -2.00 -29.13 -1.49
N GLU A 121 -0.68 -29.31 -1.36
CA GLU A 121 -0.10 -30.63 -1.05
C GLU A 121 -0.50 -31.11 0.34
N LYS A 122 -0.57 -30.20 1.32
CA LYS A 122 -1.05 -30.52 2.68
C LYS A 122 -2.54 -30.85 2.74
N ASP A 123 -3.36 -30.25 1.88
CA ASP A 123 -4.81 -30.47 1.85
C ASP A 123 -5.20 -31.80 1.17
N ASN A 124 -4.31 -32.35 0.34
CA ASN A 124 -4.48 -33.64 -0.35
C ASN A 124 -3.86 -34.83 0.42
N GLN A 125 -3.34 -34.63 1.64
CA GLN A 125 -2.84 -35.66 2.55
C GLN A 125 -3.82 -35.88 3.70
#